data_AF-A0A1M7MNP5-F1
#
_entry.id   AF-A0A1M7MNP5-F1
#
_cell.length_a   1.000
_cell.length_b   1.000
_cell.length_c   1.000
_cell.angle_alpha   90.00
_cell.angle_beta   90.00
_cell.angle_gamma   90.00
#
_symmetry.space_group_name_H-M   'P 1'
#
loop_
_entity.id
_entity.type
_entity.pdbx_description
1 polymer ?
#
loop_
_entity_poly.entity_id
_entity_poly.type
_entity_poly.pdbx_seq_one_letter_code
_entity_poly.pdbx_strand_id
1 'polypeptide(L)'
;MKMIIALTIICLPLKSLTVTSPFGYRIHPLTGKLEYHNGVDLRAKYDTVYAVLNGVVRSICCNSTFGTAINLQHGEITTIYGHLSRSLVSAQDSVSTGQAIAISGASGRVTGAHLHFGVRYQNRYLNPLNFLYQILKTTDHEQKF
;
A
#
# COMPACT_ATOMS: atom_id res chain seq x y z
N MET A 1 18.46 -18.42 -25.16
CA MET A 1 17.14 -18.41 -24.49
C MET A 1 16.88 -16.97 -24.04
N LYS A 2 16.01 -16.22 -24.75
CA LYS A 2 15.68 -14.84 -24.36
C LYS A 2 14.81 -14.91 -23.10
N MET A 3 15.36 -14.53 -21.95
CA MET A 3 14.55 -14.24 -20.77
C MET A 3 13.64 -13.07 -21.13
N ILE A 4 12.35 -13.34 -21.27
CA ILE A 4 11.33 -12.30 -21.32
C ILE A 4 11.24 -11.77 -19.89
N ILE A 5 12.02 -10.74 -19.58
CA ILE A 5 11.84 -9.98 -18.34
C ILE A 5 10.62 -9.11 -18.61
N ALA A 6 9.49 -9.49 -18.02
CA ALA A 6 8.29 -8.67 -18.04
C ALA A 6 8.68 -7.33 -17.39
N LEU A 7 8.76 -6.28 -18.19
CA LEU A 7 9.02 -4.91 -17.76
C LEU A 7 7.92 -4.54 -16.75
N THR A 8 8.20 -4.79 -15.47
CA THR A 8 7.23 -4.55 -14.41
C THR A 8 7.28 -3.06 -14.15
N ILE A 9 6.43 -2.32 -14.88
CA ILE A 9 6.14 -0.93 -14.57
C ILE A 9 5.65 -0.94 -13.12
N ILE A 10 6.34 -0.19 -12.26
CA ILE A 10 6.02 -0.04 -10.83
C ILE A 10 5.35 1.32 -10.64
N CYS A 11 4.33 1.39 -9.80
CA CYS A 11 3.58 2.61 -9.52
C CYS A 11 3.63 2.92 -8.02
N LEU A 12 3.61 4.20 -7.66
CA LEU A 12 3.41 4.61 -6.28
C LEU A 12 1.92 4.46 -5.90
N PRO A 13 1.60 4.20 -4.63
CA PRO A 13 0.20 4.03 -4.21
C PRO A 13 -0.62 5.32 -4.30
N LEU A 14 0.04 6.48 -4.43
CA LEU A 14 -0.52 7.82 -4.60
C LEU A 14 0.33 8.61 -5.60
N LYS A 15 -0.22 9.69 -6.19
CA LYS A 15 0.52 10.59 -7.09
C LYS A 15 1.73 11.27 -6.44
N SER A 16 1.66 11.50 -5.14
CA SER A 16 2.74 12.08 -4.33
C SER A 16 2.80 11.41 -2.98
N LEU A 17 4.01 11.12 -2.49
CA LEU A 17 4.21 10.54 -1.18
C LEU A 17 4.64 11.61 -0.18
N THR A 18 3.78 11.90 0.79
CA THR A 18 4.15 12.70 1.96
C THR A 18 3.83 11.87 3.21
N VAL A 19 4.87 11.44 3.90
CA VAL A 19 4.74 10.63 5.11
C VAL A 19 4.21 11.51 6.24
N THR A 20 3.10 11.10 6.84
CA THR A 20 2.54 11.73 8.04
C THR A 20 2.82 10.92 9.29
N SER A 21 3.09 9.62 9.14
CA SER A 21 3.41 8.72 10.25
C SER A 21 4.29 7.56 9.78
N PRO A 22 5.47 7.34 10.39
CA PRO A 22 6.41 6.31 9.93
C PRO A 22 6.00 4.90 10.37
N PHE A 23 6.59 3.91 9.71
CA PHE A 23 6.57 2.50 10.10
C PHE A 23 7.41 2.22 11.34
N GLY A 24 7.01 1.23 12.13
CA GLY A 24 7.74 0.77 13.31
C GLY A 24 7.24 1.40 14.61
N TYR A 25 8.05 1.30 15.67
CA TYR A 25 7.70 1.86 16.97
C TYR A 25 7.71 3.39 16.94
N ARG A 26 6.59 3.98 17.34
CA ARG A 26 6.40 5.43 17.42
C ARG A 26 5.48 5.80 18.57
N ILE A 27 5.52 7.06 18.97
CA ILE A 27 4.52 7.60 19.90
C ILE A 27 3.18 7.73 19.16
N HIS A 28 2.14 7.10 19.68
CA HIS A 28 0.81 7.11 19.09
C HIS A 28 0.15 8.49 19.28
N PRO A 29 -0.33 9.13 18.21
CA PRO A 29 -0.72 10.55 18.22
C PRO A 29 -1.91 10.87 19.14
N LEU A 30 -2.78 9.89 19.40
CA LEU A 30 -3.94 10.09 20.29
C LEU A 30 -3.68 9.71 21.75
N THR A 31 -2.77 8.78 22.02
CA THR A 31 -2.64 8.17 23.36
C THR A 31 -1.34 8.55 24.04
N GLY A 32 -0.36 9.09 23.31
CA GLY A 32 0.96 9.41 23.82
C GLY A 32 1.81 8.18 24.18
N LYS A 33 1.32 6.97 23.88
CA LYS A 33 2.01 5.72 24.22
C LYS A 33 2.88 5.24 23.07
N LEU A 34 3.96 4.52 23.39
CA LEU A 34 4.75 3.81 22.39
C LEU A 34 3.90 2.68 21.78
N GLU A 35 3.74 2.70 20.46
CA GLU A 35 2.95 1.72 19.72
C GLU A 35 3.67 1.33 18.44
N TYR A 36 3.50 0.07 18.02
CA TYR A 36 4.06 -0.43 16.78
C TYR A 36 3.12 -0.17 15.61
N HIS A 37 3.60 0.58 14.62
CA HIS A 37 2.87 0.86 13.40
C HIS A 37 3.30 -0.08 12.27
N ASN A 38 2.37 -0.91 11.81
CA ASN A 38 2.61 -1.97 10.82
C ASN A 38 2.52 -1.51 9.36
N GLY A 39 2.48 -0.20 9.11
CA GLY A 39 2.50 0.40 7.79
C GLY A 39 3.09 1.81 7.85
N VAL A 40 2.85 2.59 6.81
CA VAL A 40 3.17 4.01 6.75
C VAL A 40 1.88 4.78 6.46
N ASP A 41 1.67 5.90 7.16
CA ASP A 41 0.54 6.77 6.87
C ASP A 41 1.02 7.85 5.91
N LEU A 42 0.29 7.99 4.80
CA LEU A 42 0.57 8.90 3.72
C LEU A 42 -0.54 9.94 3.64
N ARG A 43 -0.16 11.22 3.54
CA ARG A 43 -1.10 12.32 3.34
C ARG A 43 -1.94 12.04 2.10
N ALA A 44 -3.25 11.91 2.29
CA ALA A 44 -4.22 11.75 1.22
C ALA A 44 -5.60 12.20 1.70
N LYS A 45 -6.41 12.83 0.85
CA LYS A 45 -7.77 13.26 1.23
C LYS A 45 -8.76 12.98 0.10
N TYR A 46 -9.32 11.77 0.11
CA TYR A 46 -10.19 11.27 -0.96
C TYR A 46 -9.49 11.23 -2.33
N ASP A 47 -8.19 10.92 -2.29
CA ASP A 47 -7.35 10.77 -3.47
C ASP A 47 -7.47 9.37 -4.07
N THR A 48 -7.22 9.26 -5.37
CA THR A 48 -7.12 7.97 -6.05
C THR A 48 -5.93 7.17 -5.52
N VAL A 49 -6.18 5.90 -5.19
CA VAL A 49 -5.18 4.93 -4.74
C VAL A 49 -4.90 3.94 -5.86
N TYR A 50 -3.63 3.68 -6.13
CA TYR A 50 -3.17 2.84 -7.23
C TYR A 50 -2.51 1.56 -6.74
N ALA A 51 -2.66 0.48 -7.51
CA ALA A 51 -1.94 -0.76 -7.27
C ALA A 51 -0.44 -0.56 -7.53
N VAL A 52 0.39 -0.85 -6.52
CA VAL A 52 1.86 -0.69 -6.61
C VAL A 52 2.50 -1.73 -7.53
N LEU A 53 1.90 -2.92 -7.63
CA LEU A 53 2.34 -4.04 -8.43
C LEU A 53 1.13 -4.76 -9.06
N ASN A 54 1.35 -5.54 -10.11
CA ASN A 54 0.38 -6.51 -10.64
C ASN A 54 0.00 -7.52 -9.55
N GLY A 55 -1.27 -7.84 -9.40
CA GLY A 55 -1.68 -8.79 -8.37
C GLY A 55 -3.15 -9.18 -8.43
N VAL A 56 -3.57 -9.95 -7.43
CA VAL A 56 -4.96 -10.38 -7.25
C VAL A 56 -5.49 -9.85 -5.93
N VAL A 57 -6.69 -9.26 -5.93
CA VAL A 57 -7.35 -8.78 -4.72
C VAL A 57 -7.72 -9.98 -3.87
N ARG A 58 -6.91 -10.24 -2.83
CA ARG A 58 -7.14 -11.39 -1.95
C ARG A 58 -8.36 -11.19 -1.08
N SER A 59 -8.53 -9.97 -0.57
CA SER A 59 -9.69 -9.61 0.25
C SER A 59 -9.90 -8.11 0.32
N ILE A 60 -11.14 -7.74 0.57
CA ILE A 60 -11.53 -6.40 1.01
C ILE A 60 -12.10 -6.60 2.40
N CYS A 61 -11.42 -6.09 3.42
CA CYS A 61 -11.85 -6.21 4.81
C CYS A 61 -12.40 -4.88 5.33
N CYS A 62 -13.35 -4.97 6.26
CA CYS A 62 -13.85 -3.83 7.01
C CYS A 62 -13.73 -4.14 8.50
N ASN A 63 -12.93 -3.37 9.24
CA ASN A 63 -12.86 -3.50 10.69
C ASN A 63 -12.72 -2.14 11.38
N SER A 64 -12.90 -2.10 12.70
CA SER A 64 -12.88 -0.85 13.47
C SER A 64 -11.54 -0.13 13.41
N THR A 65 -10.42 -0.84 13.23
CA THR A 65 -9.08 -0.25 13.16
C THR A 65 -8.80 0.30 11.76
N PHE A 66 -8.74 -0.58 10.76
CA PHE A 66 -8.35 -0.24 9.38
C PHE A 66 -9.47 0.40 8.57
N GLY A 67 -10.71 0.34 9.04
CA GLY A 67 -11.88 0.66 8.22
C GLY A 67 -11.93 -0.27 7.01
N THR A 68 -12.31 0.27 5.86
CA THR A 68 -12.23 -0.45 4.58
C THR A 68 -10.78 -0.54 4.14
N ALA A 69 -10.31 -1.77 3.89
CA ALA A 69 -8.97 -2.02 3.42
C ALA A 69 -8.92 -3.10 2.33
N ILE A 70 -8.04 -2.90 1.34
CA ILE A 70 -7.74 -3.87 0.28
C ILE A 70 -6.43 -4.59 0.61
N ASN A 71 -6.44 -5.91 0.58
CA ASN A 71 -5.23 -6.74 0.62
C ASN A 71 -4.97 -7.28 -0.80
N LEU A 72 -3.88 -6.84 -1.42
CA LEU A 72 -3.52 -7.18 -2.78
C LEU A 72 -2.30 -8.11 -2.79
N GLN A 73 -2.44 -9.29 -3.39
CA GLN A 73 -1.43 -10.35 -3.39
C GLN A 73 -0.58 -10.31 -4.67
N HIS A 74 0.74 -10.36 -4.50
CA HIS A 74 1.77 -10.28 -5.54
C HIS A 74 2.79 -11.43 -5.37
N GLY A 75 2.36 -12.68 -5.51
CA GLY A 75 3.18 -13.84 -5.15
C GLY A 75 3.32 -13.93 -3.62
N GLU A 76 4.53 -13.79 -3.08
CA GLU A 76 4.77 -13.86 -1.62
C GLU A 76 4.59 -12.52 -0.89
N ILE A 77 4.44 -11.44 -1.66
CA ILE A 77 4.22 -10.09 -1.15
C ILE A 77 2.72 -9.79 -1.09
N THR A 78 2.29 -9.14 -0.02
CA THR A 78 0.95 -8.53 0.07
C THR A 78 1.10 -7.04 0.33
N THR A 79 0.45 -6.21 -0.50
CA THR A 79 0.27 -4.79 -0.19
C THR A 79 -1.11 -4.56 0.43
N ILE A 80 -1.17 -3.62 1.38
CA ILE A 80 -2.37 -3.31 2.16
C ILE A 80 -2.68 -1.83 1.99
N TYR A 81 -3.91 -1.51 1.62
CA TYR A 81 -4.39 -0.14 1.43
C TYR A 81 -5.55 0.08 2.39
N GLY A 82 -5.34 0.81 3.48
CA GLY A 82 -6.31 1.01 4.55
C GLY A 82 -6.94 2.41 4.59
N HIS A 83 -7.94 2.56 5.46
CA HIS A 83 -8.71 3.78 5.67
C HIS A 83 -9.43 4.30 4.40
N LEU A 84 -9.80 3.39 3.49
CA LEU A 84 -10.41 3.73 2.21
C LEU A 84 -11.83 4.27 2.39
N SER A 85 -12.23 5.26 1.58
CA SER A 85 -13.63 5.68 1.50
C SER A 85 -14.43 4.77 0.58
N ARG A 86 -13.78 4.20 -0.45
CA ARG A 86 -14.41 3.37 -1.47
C ARG A 86 -13.41 2.43 -2.11
N SER A 87 -13.81 1.17 -2.31
CA SER A 87 -13.13 0.25 -3.23
C SER A 87 -13.63 0.44 -4.67
N LEU A 88 -12.73 0.38 -5.64
CA LEU A 88 -13.04 0.36 -7.08
C LEU A 88 -12.89 -1.03 -7.69
N VAL A 89 -12.48 -2.01 -6.88
CA VAL A 89 -12.28 -3.42 -7.24
C VAL A 89 -13.04 -4.32 -6.27
N SER A 90 -13.20 -5.58 -6.65
CA SER A 90 -13.82 -6.64 -5.87
C SER A 90 -12.78 -7.70 -5.47
N ALA A 91 -13.14 -8.54 -4.50
CA ALA A 91 -12.32 -9.71 -4.19
C ALA A 91 -12.17 -10.60 -5.43
N GLN A 92 -11.02 -11.25 -5.55
CA GLN A 92 -10.60 -12.08 -6.69
C GLN A 92 -10.29 -11.33 -8.00
N ASP A 93 -10.49 -10.00 -8.08
CA ASP A 93 -10.09 -9.24 -9.26
C ASP A 93 -8.57 -9.27 -9.47
N SER A 94 -8.14 -9.49 -10.72
CA SER A 94 -6.77 -9.26 -11.16
C SER A 94 -6.61 -7.77 -11.48
N VAL A 95 -5.53 -7.16 -10.99
CA VAL A 95 -5.21 -5.75 -11.23
C VAL A 95 -3.81 -5.60 -11.79
N SER A 96 -3.66 -4.63 -12.69
CA SER A 96 -2.35 -4.24 -13.21
C SER A 96 -1.72 -3.16 -12.34
N THR A 97 -0.39 -3.08 -12.34
CA THR A 97 0.32 -1.96 -11.71
C THR A 97 -0.19 -0.63 -12.26
N GLY A 98 -0.39 0.36 -11.38
CA GLY A 98 -0.91 1.68 -11.74
C GLY A 98 -2.41 1.72 -12.00
N GLN A 99 -3.11 0.59 -11.92
CA GLN A 99 -4.57 0.59 -11.94
C GLN A 99 -5.12 1.28 -10.70
N ALA A 100 -6.13 2.14 -10.88
CA ALA A 100 -6.88 2.71 -9.77
C ALA A 100 -7.70 1.62 -9.09
N ILE A 101 -7.48 1.41 -7.79
CA ILE A 101 -8.12 0.33 -7.02
C ILE A 101 -9.04 0.84 -5.93
N ALA A 102 -8.87 2.09 -5.48
CA ALA A 102 -9.66 2.66 -4.41
C ALA A 102 -9.62 4.19 -4.40
N ILE A 103 -10.41 4.78 -3.52
CA ILE A 103 -10.31 6.16 -3.09
C ILE A 103 -9.93 6.17 -1.60
N SER A 104 -8.90 6.92 -1.22
CA SER A 104 -8.51 7.09 0.18
C SER A 104 -9.62 7.77 0.98
N GLY A 105 -9.51 7.78 2.31
CA GLY A 105 -10.60 8.30 3.13
C GLY A 105 -10.24 8.37 4.59
N ALA A 106 -11.27 8.26 5.42
CA ALA A 106 -11.15 8.33 6.87
C ALA A 106 -11.96 7.21 7.56
N SER A 107 -12.13 6.06 6.91
CA SER A 107 -12.86 4.94 7.50
C SER A 107 -12.04 4.26 8.61
N GLY A 108 -12.72 3.68 9.60
CA GLY A 108 -12.06 3.03 10.73
C GLY A 108 -11.61 4.03 11.78
N ARG A 109 -10.56 3.69 12.53
CA ARG A 109 -10.06 4.49 13.64
C ARG A 109 -8.92 5.40 13.16
N VAL A 110 -9.28 6.63 12.80
CA VAL A 110 -8.34 7.64 12.30
C VAL A 110 -8.58 9.00 12.94
N THR A 111 -7.56 9.87 12.90
CA THR A 111 -7.67 11.28 13.32
C THR A 111 -8.05 12.22 12.17
N GLY A 112 -7.92 11.75 10.93
CA GLY A 112 -8.20 12.50 9.72
C GLY A 112 -7.96 11.64 8.49
N ALA A 113 -8.39 12.12 7.32
CA ALA A 113 -8.22 11.38 6.08
C ALA A 113 -6.74 11.20 5.72
N HIS A 114 -6.38 9.97 5.37
CA HIS A 114 -5.05 9.56 4.90
C HIS A 114 -5.13 8.16 4.25
N LEU A 115 -4.03 7.73 3.64
CA LEU A 115 -3.85 6.33 3.23
C LEU A 115 -2.91 5.64 4.23
N HIS A 116 -3.37 4.57 4.87
CA HIS A 116 -2.47 3.64 5.52
C HIS A 116 -1.97 2.63 4.47
N PHE A 117 -0.66 2.59 4.23
CA PHE A 117 -0.04 1.67 3.29
C PHE A 117 0.86 0.67 4.01
N GLY A 118 0.53 -0.62 3.90
CA GLY A 118 1.27 -1.72 4.52
C GLY A 118 1.89 -2.64 3.48
N VAL A 119 3.00 -3.29 3.84
CA VAL A 119 3.64 -4.33 3.03
C VAL A 119 3.93 -5.53 3.92
N ARG A 120 3.61 -6.73 3.43
CA ARG A 120 3.94 -8.00 4.07
C ARG A 120 4.70 -8.91 3.11
N TYR A 121 5.67 -9.64 3.63
CA TYR A 121 6.30 -10.79 2.98
C TYR A 121 6.11 -12.01 3.87
N GLN A 122 5.47 -13.06 3.35
CA GLN A 122 5.26 -14.33 4.08
C GLN A 122 4.80 -14.14 5.55
N ASN A 123 3.85 -13.22 5.80
CA ASN A 123 3.29 -12.82 7.11
C ASN A 123 4.07 -11.82 7.97
N ARG A 124 5.27 -11.38 7.56
CA ARG A 124 6.03 -10.34 8.29
C ARG A 124 5.82 -8.99 7.66
N TYR A 125 5.51 -7.98 8.48
CA TYR A 125 5.43 -6.61 8.02
C TYR A 125 6.82 -6.07 7.68
N LEU A 126 6.94 -5.45 6.52
CA LEU A 126 8.15 -4.78 6.04
C LEU A 126 7.95 -3.28 6.13
N ASN A 127 9.05 -2.54 6.25
CA ASN A 127 9.01 -1.08 6.10
C ASN A 127 8.57 -0.74 4.66
N PRO A 128 7.39 -0.11 4.46
CA PRO A 128 6.86 0.15 3.12
C PRO A 128 7.71 1.12 2.31
N LEU A 129 8.39 2.08 2.95
CA LEU A 129 9.24 3.03 2.26
C LEU A 129 10.52 2.36 1.73
N ASN A 130 11.12 1.47 2.52
CA ASN A 130 12.26 0.68 2.05
C ASN A 130 11.85 -0.24 0.90
N PHE A 131 10.67 -0.87 1.00
CA PHE A 131 10.13 -1.68 -0.09
C PHE A 131 9.96 -0.88 -1.37
N LEU A 132 9.26 0.28 -1.31
CA LEU A 132 9.06 1.16 -2.46
C LEU A 132 10.39 1.65 -3.06
N TYR A 133 11.37 2.03 -2.23
CA TYR A 133 12.69 2.44 -2.70
C TYR A 133 13.40 1.33 -3.47
N GLN A 134 13.40 0.10 -2.93
CA GLN A 134 14.09 -1.03 -3.55
C GLN A 134 13.47 -1.39 -4.90
N ILE A 135 12.13 -1.43 -4.98
CA ILE A 135 11.46 -1.79 -6.23
C ILE A 135 11.68 -0.71 -7.31
N LEU A 136 11.67 0.58 -6.95
CA LEU A 136 11.95 1.67 -7.89
C LEU A 136 13.39 1.62 -8.41
N LYS A 137 14.36 1.35 -7.52
CA LYS A 137 15.78 1.26 -7.88
C LYS A 137 16.04 0.09 -8.84
N THR A 138 15.40 -1.06 -8.62
CA THR A 138 15.57 -2.22 -9.49
C THR A 138 15.04 -1.95 -10.90
N THR A 139 13.94 -1.20 -11.06
CA THR A 139 13.41 -0.81 -12.38
C THR A 139 14.39 0.09 -13.16
N ASP A 140 15.05 1.04 -12.48
CA ASP A 140 16.01 1.95 -13.13
C ASP A 140 17.27 1.23 -13.65
N HIS A 141 17.66 0.12 -13.01
CA HIS A 141 18.80 -0.66 -13.44
C HIS A 141 18.48 -1.58 -14.63
N GLU A 142 17.26 -2.11 -14.71
CA GLU A 142 16.83 -2.94 -15.85
C GLU A 142 16.58 -2.13 -17.13
N GLN A 143 16.32 -0.82 -17.03
CA GLN A 143 16.15 0.04 -18.21
C GLN A 143 17.47 0.58 -18.81
N LYS A 144 18.63 0.27 -18.22
CA LYS A 144 19.94 0.79 -18.65
C LYS A 144 20.82 -0.21 -19.40
N PHE A 145 20.26 -1.31 -19.90
CA PHE A 145 20.97 -2.32 -20.71
C PHE A 145 20.22 -2.67 -21.99
#